data_AF-A0A1H8NBB6-F1
#
_entry.id   AF-A0A1H8NBB6-F1
#
_cell.length_a   1.000
_cell.length_b   1.000
_cell.length_c   1.000
_cell.angle_alpha   90.00
_cell.angle_beta   90.00
_cell.angle_gamma   90.00
#
_symmetry.space_group_name_H-M   'P 1'
#
loop_
_entity.id
_entity.type
_entity.pdbx_description
1 polymer ?
#
loop_
_entity_poly.entity_id
_entity_poly.type
_entity_poly.pdbx_seq_one_letter_code
_entity_poly.pdbx_strand_id
1 'polypeptide(L)'
;MRGWVLISVLALAGCGEHLGVNPNYQFGGSPYGTYLAEREAALVSNGDAPSTIPLVRPFEAPTPERIAGRSPVPVPATMGVTARRSITVAATPAAPAAPARRPSGQPLAANDGPYPGSVPVLSGFAAATSHAPGQAVYPRGADSTQQAARVCASFQNPEAAQIAFLGAGGPQTDTRGMDPDGDGFVCGWDPRPLRQP
;
A
#
# COMPACT_ATOMS: atom_id res chain seq x y z
N MET A 1 -22.70 -54.10 20.57
CA MET A 1 -23.53 -53.60 19.46
C MET A 1 -23.95 -52.13 19.62
N ARG A 2 -24.39 -51.67 20.79
CA ARG A 2 -24.79 -50.26 21.03
C ARG A 2 -23.68 -49.20 20.85
N GLY A 3 -22.44 -49.52 21.23
CA GLY A 3 -21.30 -48.60 21.09
C GLY A 3 -20.91 -48.31 19.64
N TRP A 4 -21.02 -49.31 18.76
CA TRP A 4 -20.73 -49.13 17.32
C TRP A 4 -21.74 -48.24 16.62
N VAL A 5 -23.03 -48.37 16.96
CA VAL A 5 -24.08 -47.49 16.41
C VAL A 5 -23.85 -46.03 16.80
N LEU A 6 -23.43 -45.77 18.04
CA LEU A 6 -23.10 -44.41 18.49
C LEU A 6 -21.90 -43.83 17.75
N ILE A 7 -20.86 -44.63 17.51
CA ILE A 7 -19.67 -44.19 16.76
C ILE A 7 -20.01 -43.91 15.29
N SER A 8 -20.83 -44.74 14.65
CA SER A 8 -21.27 -44.51 13.26
C SER A 8 -22.11 -43.24 13.13
N VAL A 9 -23.00 -42.96 14.09
CA VAL A 9 -23.81 -41.71 14.10
C VAL A 9 -22.92 -40.49 14.34
N LEU A 10 -21.93 -40.57 15.24
CA LEU A 10 -21.00 -39.45 15.47
C LEU A 10 -20.10 -39.18 14.26
N ALA A 11 -19.67 -40.23 13.54
CA ALA A 11 -18.87 -40.10 12.33
C ALA A 11 -19.65 -39.43 11.18
N LEU A 12 -20.95 -39.72 11.02
CA LEU A 12 -21.79 -39.02 10.04
C LEU A 12 -22.01 -37.54 10.40
N ALA A 13 -22.05 -37.19 11.69
CA ALA A 13 -22.20 -35.80 12.13
C ALA A 13 -20.93 -34.95 11.90
N GLY A 14 -19.75 -35.56 11.86
CA GLY A 14 -18.47 -34.86 11.59
C GLY A 14 -18.25 -34.47 10.14
N CYS A 15 -18.92 -35.13 9.18
CA CYS A 15 -18.76 -34.85 7.74
C CYS A 15 -19.48 -33.57 7.25
N GLY A 16 -20.00 -32.74 8.15
CA GLY A 16 -20.80 -31.55 7.82
C GLY A 16 -20.39 -30.28 8.55
N GLU A 17 -19.20 -30.21 9.15
CA GLU A 17 -18.76 -29.04 9.92
C GLU A 17 -18.64 -27.74 9.09
N HIS A 18 -18.51 -27.87 7.76
CA HIS A 18 -18.59 -26.75 6.81
C HIS A 18 -20.02 -26.40 6.36
N LEU A 19 -21.03 -27.20 6.75
CA LEU A 19 -22.46 -26.97 6.46
C LEU A 19 -23.16 -26.19 7.59
N GLY A 20 -22.42 -25.75 8.61
CA GLY A 20 -22.93 -24.89 9.66
C GLY A 20 -23.41 -23.55 9.09
N VAL A 21 -24.59 -23.10 9.51
CA VAL A 21 -25.11 -21.77 9.18
C VAL A 21 -24.24 -20.74 9.89
N ASN A 22 -23.17 -20.27 9.24
CA ASN A 22 -22.44 -19.09 9.68
C ASN A 22 -23.11 -17.86 9.06
N PRO A 23 -23.84 -17.05 9.83
CA PRO A 23 -24.54 -15.88 9.28
C PRO A 23 -23.58 -14.85 8.65
N ASN A 24 -22.29 -14.88 9.00
CA ASN A 24 -21.26 -14.03 8.38
C ASN A 24 -20.63 -14.65 7.11
N TYR A 25 -20.89 -15.92 6.82
CA TYR A 25 -20.31 -16.65 5.69
C TYR A 25 -21.44 -17.19 4.79
N GLN A 26 -22.10 -16.28 4.07
CA GLN A 26 -23.21 -16.58 3.16
C GLN A 26 -22.83 -16.29 1.71
N PHE A 27 -23.10 -17.22 0.81
CA PHE A 27 -22.99 -17.02 -0.64
C PHE A 27 -24.29 -16.38 -1.15
N GLY A 28 -24.37 -15.05 -1.07
CA GLY A 28 -25.52 -14.29 -1.58
C GLY A 28 -25.56 -14.23 -3.11
N GLY A 29 -26.70 -13.88 -3.70
CA GLY A 29 -26.87 -13.74 -5.15
C GLY A 29 -26.27 -12.47 -5.77
N SER A 30 -25.39 -11.76 -5.07
CA SER A 30 -24.70 -10.58 -5.60
C SER A 30 -23.49 -10.99 -6.45
N PRO A 31 -22.95 -10.12 -7.33
CA PRO A 31 -21.71 -10.39 -8.05
C PRO A 31 -20.55 -10.76 -7.11
N TYR A 32 -20.50 -10.15 -5.93
CA TYR A 32 -19.50 -10.50 -4.91
C TYR A 32 -19.76 -11.88 -4.29
N GLY A 33 -21.02 -12.26 -4.09
CA GLY A 33 -21.37 -13.58 -3.58
C GLY A 33 -21.10 -14.72 -4.58
N THR A 34 -21.27 -14.47 -5.88
CA THR A 34 -20.85 -15.43 -6.92
C THR A 34 -19.34 -15.61 -6.96
N TYR A 35 -18.58 -14.50 -6.87
CA TYR A 35 -17.12 -14.54 -6.74
C TYR A 35 -16.66 -15.38 -5.53
N LEU A 36 -17.29 -15.18 -4.36
CA LEU A 36 -16.97 -15.95 -3.16
C LEU A 36 -17.22 -17.45 -3.37
N ALA A 37 -18.35 -17.82 -3.98
CA ALA A 37 -18.69 -19.22 -4.22
C ALA A 37 -17.70 -19.89 -5.19
N GLU A 38 -17.35 -19.22 -6.28
CA GLU A 38 -16.37 -19.70 -7.27
C GLU A 38 -14.98 -19.87 -6.65
N ARG A 39 -14.55 -18.92 -5.80
CA ARG A 39 -13.29 -18.99 -5.07
C ARG A 39 -13.22 -20.17 -4.10
N GLU A 40 -14.27 -20.40 -3.32
CA GLU A 40 -14.31 -21.55 -2.40
C GLU A 40 -14.35 -22.88 -3.15
N ALA A 41 -15.09 -22.97 -4.26
CA ALA A 41 -15.08 -24.15 -5.12
C ALA A 41 -13.69 -24.45 -5.69
N ALA A 42 -12.97 -23.42 -6.14
CA ALA A 42 -11.60 -23.56 -6.62
C ALA A 42 -10.63 -24.02 -5.50
N LEU A 43 -10.73 -23.44 -4.30
CA LEU A 43 -9.90 -23.83 -3.16
C LEU A 43 -10.11 -25.29 -2.73
N VAL A 44 -11.36 -25.75 -2.68
CA VAL A 44 -11.69 -27.12 -2.27
C VAL A 44 -11.34 -28.15 -3.35
N SER A 45 -11.41 -27.77 -4.63
CA SER A 45 -11.10 -28.64 -5.76
C SER A 45 -9.64 -28.58 -6.23
N ASN A 46 -8.81 -27.72 -5.62
CA ASN A 46 -7.48 -27.34 -6.14
C ASN A 46 -7.53 -26.83 -7.60
N GLY A 47 -8.60 -26.12 -7.96
CA GLY A 47 -8.78 -25.48 -9.26
C GLY A 47 -8.29 -24.01 -9.27
N ASP A 48 -8.37 -23.38 -10.44
CA ASP A 48 -8.01 -21.97 -10.61
C ASP A 48 -9.04 -21.04 -9.96
N ALA A 49 -8.60 -20.20 -9.03
CA ALA A 49 -9.48 -19.25 -8.35
C ALA A 49 -9.72 -17.99 -9.20
N PRO A 50 -10.93 -17.39 -9.15
CA PRO A 50 -11.20 -16.12 -9.84
C PRO A 50 -10.28 -15.01 -9.30
N SER A 51 -9.63 -14.30 -10.21
CA SER A 51 -8.63 -13.26 -9.89
C SER A 51 -9.22 -11.85 -9.73
N THR A 52 -10.45 -11.64 -10.19
CA THR A 52 -11.09 -10.31 -10.21
C THR A 52 -12.23 -10.25 -9.22
N ILE A 53 -12.08 -9.42 -8.18
CA ILE A 53 -13.16 -9.14 -7.23
C ILE A 53 -14.12 -8.13 -7.87
N PRO A 54 -15.41 -8.45 -8.04
CA PRO A 54 -16.39 -7.52 -8.56
C PRO A 54 -16.77 -6.51 -7.48
N LEU A 55 -15.89 -5.51 -7.29
CA LEU A 55 -16.18 -4.33 -6.49
C LEU A 55 -17.00 -3.36 -7.36
N VAL A 56 -18.22 -3.07 -6.92
CA VAL A 56 -18.92 -1.87 -7.39
C VAL A 56 -18.16 -0.69 -6.79
N ARG A 57 -17.55 0.18 -7.63
CA ARG A 57 -17.01 1.46 -7.15
C ARG A 57 -18.10 2.13 -6.31
N PRO A 58 -17.81 2.65 -5.11
CA PRO A 58 -18.81 3.37 -4.33
C PRO A 58 -19.48 4.40 -5.24
N PHE A 59 -20.79 4.30 -5.39
CA PHE A 59 -21.57 5.19 -6.27
C PHE A 59 -21.39 6.66 -5.87
N GLU A 60 -21.03 6.91 -4.61
CA GLU A 60 -20.47 8.17 -4.15
C GLU A 60 -19.04 7.99 -3.63
N ALA A 61 -18.05 8.09 -4.52
CA ALA A 61 -16.72 8.48 -4.08
C ALA A 61 -16.79 9.92 -3.55
N PRO A 62 -16.32 10.22 -2.33
CA PRO A 62 -16.32 11.59 -1.82
C PRO A 62 -15.48 12.48 -2.75
N THR A 63 -16.02 13.64 -3.11
CA THR A 63 -15.27 14.59 -3.95
C THR A 63 -14.04 15.10 -3.18
N PRO A 64 -12.98 15.56 -3.87
CA PRO A 64 -11.79 16.12 -3.21
C PRO A 64 -12.13 17.20 -2.18
N GLU A 65 -13.17 17.99 -2.43
CA GLU A 65 -13.66 19.05 -1.55
C GLU A 65 -14.35 18.48 -0.30
N ARG A 66 -15.03 17.34 -0.43
CA ARG A 66 -15.64 16.61 0.70
C ARG A 66 -14.57 15.94 1.57
N ILE A 67 -13.45 15.51 0.97
CA ILE A 67 -12.29 14.91 1.65
C ILE A 67 -11.48 15.97 2.39
N ALA A 68 -11.29 17.15 1.78
CA ALA A 68 -10.48 18.23 2.34
C ALA A 68 -10.99 18.74 3.71
N GLY A 69 -12.26 18.48 4.04
CA GLY A 69 -12.90 19.01 5.24
C GLY A 69 -12.93 20.54 5.24
N ARG A 70 -13.49 21.14 6.29
CA ARG A 70 -13.36 22.59 6.50
C ARG A 70 -11.97 22.89 7.06
N SER A 71 -11.29 23.90 6.52
CA SER A 71 -10.04 24.42 7.08
C SER A 71 -10.28 25.78 7.76
N PRO A 72 -9.93 25.94 9.05
CA PRO A 72 -9.42 24.91 9.95
C PRO A 72 -10.52 23.91 10.34
N VAL A 73 -10.15 22.65 10.57
CA VAL A 73 -11.06 21.64 11.11
C VAL A 73 -11.40 22.08 12.54
N PRO A 74 -12.67 22.44 12.84
CA PRO A 74 -13.01 22.84 14.20
C PRO A 74 -12.82 21.66 15.13
N VAL A 75 -12.10 21.87 16.24
CA VAL A 75 -12.00 20.87 17.29
C VAL A 75 -13.40 20.58 17.82
N PRO A 76 -13.84 19.31 17.88
CA PRO A 76 -15.13 18.98 18.48
C PRO A 76 -15.12 19.44 19.94
N ALA A 77 -16.30 19.78 20.47
CA ALA A 77 -16.44 20.18 21.87
C ALA A 77 -15.94 19.04 22.77
N THR A 78 -14.70 19.17 23.25
CA THR A 78 -14.12 18.24 24.21
C THR A 78 -14.85 18.48 25.52
N MET A 79 -15.55 17.47 26.05
CA MET A 79 -16.20 17.47 27.37
C MET A 79 -15.16 17.60 28.50
N GLY A 80 -14.47 18.74 28.59
CA GLY A 80 -13.45 19.04 29.60
C GLY A 80 -12.07 18.39 29.40
N VAL A 81 -11.81 17.71 28.29
CA VAL A 81 -10.49 17.10 28.03
C VAL A 81 -9.55 18.13 27.38
N THR A 82 -8.58 18.63 28.14
CA THR A 82 -7.51 19.49 27.62
C THR A 82 -6.62 18.69 26.66
N ALA A 83 -6.37 19.24 25.47
CA ALA A 83 -5.53 18.60 24.45
C ALA A 83 -4.15 18.25 25.02
N ARG A 84 -3.84 16.95 25.10
CA ARG A 84 -2.50 16.49 25.48
C ARG A 84 -1.54 16.78 24.34
N ARG A 85 -0.39 17.35 24.69
CA ARG A 85 0.76 17.55 23.80
C ARG A 85 1.07 16.22 23.10
N SER A 86 1.10 16.24 21.78
CA SER A 86 1.47 15.10 20.94
C SER A 86 2.85 14.60 21.36
N ILE A 87 2.90 13.38 21.88
CA ILE A 87 4.17 12.69 22.11
C ILE A 87 4.65 12.14 20.76
N THR A 88 5.85 12.53 20.36
CA THR A 88 6.56 11.89 19.26
C THR A 88 6.77 10.44 19.65
N VAL A 89 6.12 9.50 18.96
CA VAL A 89 6.45 8.08 19.10
C VAL A 89 7.83 7.90 18.48
N ALA A 90 8.82 7.66 19.32
CA ALA A 90 10.16 7.30 18.87
C ALA A 90 10.07 6.00 18.08
N ALA A 91 10.40 6.05 16.78
CA ALA A 91 10.55 4.87 15.95
C ALA A 91 11.65 3.99 16.57
N THR A 92 11.29 2.75 16.92
CA THR A 92 12.24 1.72 17.30
C THR A 92 13.15 1.42 16.11
N PRO A 93 14.50 1.45 16.24
CA PRO A 93 15.37 1.09 15.14
C PRO A 93 15.37 -0.44 15.00
N ALA A 94 14.70 -0.96 13.99
CA ALA A 94 14.96 -2.30 13.50
C ALA A 94 16.19 -2.25 12.58
N ALA A 95 17.35 -2.65 13.11
CA ALA A 95 18.56 -2.96 12.34
C ALA A 95 18.53 -4.44 11.89
N PRO A 96 19.35 -4.87 10.91
CA PRO A 96 18.97 -4.92 9.50
C PRO A 96 18.91 -6.36 8.98
N ALA A 97 17.96 -6.66 8.10
CA ALA A 97 18.24 -7.54 6.97
C ALA A 97 18.46 -6.59 5.78
N ALA A 98 19.67 -6.58 5.22
CA ALA A 98 19.91 -5.86 3.98
C ALA A 98 19.02 -6.48 2.89
N PRO A 99 18.01 -5.79 2.34
CA PRO A 99 17.42 -6.27 1.12
C PRO A 99 18.50 -6.11 0.05
N ALA A 100 18.81 -7.20 -0.64
CA ALA A 100 19.64 -7.16 -1.82
C ALA A 100 19.16 -6.02 -2.72
N ARG A 101 20.11 -5.21 -3.21
CA ARG A 101 19.86 -4.16 -4.19
C ARG A 101 19.01 -4.77 -5.32
N ARG A 102 17.72 -4.43 -5.37
CA ARG A 102 16.84 -4.96 -6.41
C ARG A 102 17.40 -4.52 -7.76
N PRO A 103 17.49 -5.42 -8.74
CA PRO A 103 17.76 -4.99 -10.10
C PRO A 103 16.64 -4.05 -10.54
N SER A 104 17.03 -2.89 -11.08
CA SER A 104 16.13 -1.92 -11.68
C SER A 104 15.25 -2.60 -12.73
N GLY A 105 13.93 -2.54 -12.56
CA GLY A 105 12.97 -3.11 -13.53
C GLY A 105 12.04 -4.21 -13.03
N GLN A 106 12.14 -4.66 -11.77
CA GLN A 106 11.13 -5.58 -11.22
C GLN A 106 9.93 -4.81 -10.63
N PRO A 107 8.69 -5.31 -10.80
CA PRO A 107 7.51 -4.72 -10.20
C PRO A 107 7.66 -4.61 -8.67
N LEU A 108 7.37 -3.43 -8.11
CA LEU A 108 7.21 -3.30 -6.67
C LEU A 108 5.93 -4.04 -6.29
N ALA A 109 6.02 -5.17 -5.58
CA ALA A 109 4.83 -5.78 -5.00
C ALA A 109 4.24 -4.78 -3.99
N ALA A 110 2.91 -4.74 -3.87
CA ALA A 110 2.18 -3.74 -3.09
C ALA A 110 2.68 -3.56 -1.62
N ASN A 111 3.42 -4.54 -1.10
CA ASN A 111 3.94 -4.59 0.27
C ASN A 111 5.47 -4.39 0.37
N ASP A 112 6.16 -4.04 -0.72
CA ASP A 112 7.64 -3.99 -0.75
C ASP A 112 8.27 -2.69 -0.25
N GLY A 113 7.47 -1.70 0.13
CA GLY A 113 8.03 -0.48 0.74
C GLY A 113 8.07 -0.56 2.26
N PRO A 114 8.80 0.37 2.91
CA PRO A 114 8.99 0.37 4.36
C PRO A 114 7.70 0.53 5.18
N TYR A 115 6.58 0.87 4.55
CA TYR A 115 5.27 1.08 5.18
C TYR A 115 4.12 0.60 4.27
N PRO A 116 3.00 0.11 4.84
CA PRO A 116 1.79 -0.12 4.07
C PRO A 116 1.34 1.18 3.38
N GLY A 117 1.16 1.15 2.05
CA GLY A 117 0.75 2.32 1.25
C GLY A 117 1.89 3.07 0.53
N SER A 118 3.14 2.63 0.68
CA SER A 118 4.30 3.15 -0.06
C SER A 118 4.17 3.02 -1.59
N VAL A 119 3.63 1.90 -2.05
CA VAL A 119 3.48 1.60 -3.49
C VAL A 119 2.45 2.51 -4.16
N PRO A 120 1.25 2.74 -3.58
CA PRO A 120 0.29 3.74 -4.09
C PRO A 120 0.86 5.15 -4.29
N VAL A 121 1.72 5.63 -3.38
CA VAL A 121 2.34 6.96 -3.50
C VAL A 121 3.30 6.99 -4.70
N LEU A 122 4.17 5.97 -4.80
CA LEU A 122 5.12 5.86 -5.89
C LEU A 122 4.46 5.62 -7.24
N SER A 123 3.41 4.79 -7.29
CA SER A 123 2.65 4.55 -8.52
C SER A 123 1.87 5.79 -8.96
N GLY A 124 1.29 6.53 -8.00
CA GLY A 124 0.61 7.80 -8.28
C GLY A 124 1.56 8.84 -8.87
N PHE A 125 2.75 8.99 -8.29
CA PHE A 125 3.76 9.91 -8.80
C PHE A 125 4.34 9.45 -10.15
N ALA A 126 4.60 8.15 -10.31
CA ALA A 126 5.06 7.57 -11.58
C ALA A 126 4.05 7.79 -12.71
N ALA A 127 2.76 7.64 -12.44
CA ALA A 127 1.68 7.87 -13.41
C ALA A 127 1.46 9.35 -13.74
N ALA A 128 1.71 10.25 -12.78
CA ALA A 128 1.58 11.70 -12.98
C ALA A 128 2.75 12.32 -13.78
N THR A 129 3.86 11.60 -13.92
CA THR A 129 5.07 12.06 -14.62
C THR A 129 5.27 11.26 -15.90
N SER A 130 5.70 11.92 -16.99
CA SER A 130 5.89 11.25 -18.30
C SER A 130 7.34 11.30 -18.79
N HIS A 131 8.18 12.17 -18.24
CA HIS A 131 9.58 12.30 -18.61
C HIS A 131 10.43 11.13 -18.10
N ALA A 132 11.57 10.94 -18.75
CA ALA A 132 12.55 9.93 -18.41
C ALA A 132 13.52 10.41 -17.31
N PRO A 133 14.13 9.49 -16.55
CA PRO A 133 15.23 9.84 -15.66
C PRO A 133 16.35 10.57 -16.39
N GLY A 134 16.92 11.59 -15.73
CA GLY A 134 17.91 12.52 -16.25
C GLY A 134 17.34 13.68 -17.09
N GLN A 135 16.03 13.76 -17.29
CA GLN A 135 15.41 14.91 -17.96
C GLN A 135 15.06 15.99 -16.95
N ALA A 136 15.81 17.09 -16.94
CA ALA A 136 15.57 18.23 -16.08
C ALA A 136 14.20 18.88 -16.38
N VAL A 137 13.26 18.74 -15.45
CA VAL A 137 11.91 19.33 -15.49
C VAL A 137 11.77 20.44 -14.45
N TYR A 138 12.47 20.30 -13.33
CA TYR A 138 12.44 21.25 -12.23
C TYR A 138 13.72 22.09 -12.26
N PRO A 139 13.61 23.43 -12.18
CA PRO A 139 14.80 24.29 -12.15
C PRO A 139 15.60 24.00 -10.88
N ARG A 140 16.90 23.78 -11.06
CA ARG A 140 17.88 23.53 -10.01
C ARG A 140 19.05 24.49 -10.13
N GLY A 141 19.66 24.81 -8.99
CA GLY A 141 20.85 25.65 -8.94
C GLY A 141 22.11 24.83 -9.21
N ALA A 142 23.27 25.35 -8.82
CA ALA A 142 24.49 24.55 -8.72
C ALA A 142 24.41 23.61 -7.51
N ASP A 143 23.47 22.66 -7.55
CA ASP A 143 23.20 21.74 -6.45
C ASP A 143 24.28 20.64 -6.39
N SER A 144 24.69 20.29 -5.17
CA SER A 144 25.85 19.41 -4.97
C SER A 144 25.46 17.94 -5.13
N THR A 145 25.96 17.31 -6.20
CA THR A 145 25.85 15.85 -6.40
C THR A 145 26.46 15.05 -5.23
N GLN A 146 27.48 15.59 -4.57
CA GLN A 146 28.09 14.98 -3.39
C GLN A 146 27.17 15.04 -2.17
N GLN A 147 26.38 16.11 -2.01
CA GLN A 147 25.35 16.19 -0.98
C GLN A 147 24.24 15.19 -1.25
N ALA A 148 23.73 15.15 -2.48
CA ALA A 148 22.72 14.17 -2.90
C ALA A 148 23.18 12.74 -2.58
N ALA A 149 24.41 12.39 -2.95
CA ALA A 149 24.98 11.07 -2.66
C ALA A 149 25.04 10.74 -1.15
N ARG A 150 25.40 11.71 -0.30
CA ARG A 150 25.42 11.53 1.17
C ARG A 150 24.02 11.31 1.74
N VAL A 151 23.04 12.08 1.27
CA VAL A 151 21.65 11.95 1.72
C VAL A 151 21.06 10.63 1.22
N CYS A 152 21.30 10.24 -0.03
CA CYS A 152 20.87 8.97 -0.59
C CYS A 152 21.44 7.77 0.16
N ALA A 153 22.69 7.85 0.64
CA ALA A 153 23.30 6.79 1.45
C ALA A 153 22.63 6.58 2.83
N SER A 154 21.78 7.53 3.28
CA SER A 154 21.03 7.38 4.53
C SER A 154 19.75 6.55 4.40
N PHE A 155 19.29 6.29 3.16
CA PHE A 155 18.09 5.51 2.91
C PHE A 155 18.42 4.05 2.61
N GLN A 156 17.52 3.16 3.02
CA GLN A 156 17.68 1.72 2.81
C GLN A 156 17.57 1.31 1.34
N ASN A 157 16.73 2.01 0.56
CA ASN A 157 16.50 1.75 -0.85
C ASN A 157 16.02 3.03 -1.59
N PRO A 158 16.05 3.06 -2.93
CA PRO A 158 15.61 4.21 -3.72
C PRO A 158 14.14 4.59 -3.48
N GLU A 159 13.27 3.60 -3.25
CA GLU A 159 11.84 3.83 -2.99
C GLU A 159 11.62 4.63 -1.69
N ALA A 160 12.33 4.28 -0.63
CA ALA A 160 12.28 5.00 0.64
C ALA A 160 12.79 6.44 0.50
N ALA A 161 13.84 6.65 -0.30
CA ALA A 161 14.35 7.98 -0.60
C ALA A 161 13.32 8.81 -1.38
N GLN A 162 12.71 8.24 -2.42
CA GLN A 162 11.68 8.91 -3.21
C GLN A 162 10.46 9.28 -2.37
N ILE A 163 9.96 8.39 -1.52
CA ILE A 163 8.84 8.69 -0.62
C ILE A 163 9.20 9.83 0.34
N ALA A 164 10.41 9.81 0.91
CA ALA A 164 10.86 10.87 1.80
C ALA A 164 11.03 12.21 1.08
N PHE A 165 11.48 12.19 -0.18
CA PHE A 165 11.59 13.37 -1.03
C PHE A 165 10.22 13.98 -1.34
N LEU A 166 9.25 13.17 -1.77
CA LEU A 166 7.87 13.61 -2.02
C LEU A 166 7.22 14.14 -0.74
N GLY A 167 7.40 13.45 0.38
CA GLY A 167 6.89 13.87 1.69
C GLY A 167 7.51 15.17 2.21
N ALA A 168 8.69 15.56 1.73
CA ALA A 168 9.36 16.81 2.06
C ALA A 168 8.98 17.99 1.13
N GLY A 169 8.07 17.78 0.17
CA GLY A 169 7.65 18.80 -0.80
C GLY A 169 8.39 18.77 -2.14
N GLY A 170 9.22 17.76 -2.36
CA GLY A 170 9.76 17.48 -3.69
C GLY A 170 8.63 17.05 -4.64
N PRO A 171 8.76 17.28 -5.96
CA PRO A 171 9.91 17.87 -6.66
C PRO A 171 9.91 19.41 -6.75
N GLN A 172 8.86 20.08 -6.28
CA GLN A 172 8.78 21.54 -6.30
C GLN A 172 9.79 22.18 -5.35
N THR A 173 10.03 21.56 -4.19
CA THR A 173 11.01 22.04 -3.21
C THR A 173 11.97 20.92 -2.84
N ASP A 174 13.24 21.07 -3.21
CA ASP A 174 14.31 20.15 -2.80
C ASP A 174 15.12 20.73 -1.64
N THR A 175 14.54 20.71 -0.44
CA THR A 175 15.19 21.26 0.77
C THR A 175 16.45 20.51 1.20
N ARG A 176 16.63 19.27 0.74
CA ARG A 176 17.72 18.38 1.16
C ARG A 176 18.78 18.20 0.07
N GLY A 177 18.57 18.74 -1.14
CA GLY A 177 19.47 18.60 -2.27
C GLY A 177 19.57 17.16 -2.75
N MET A 178 18.45 16.44 -2.83
CA MET A 178 18.40 15.04 -3.28
C MET A 178 18.30 14.89 -4.81
N ASP A 179 17.84 15.92 -5.52
CA ASP A 179 17.54 15.95 -6.96
C ASP A 179 18.35 17.06 -7.66
N PRO A 180 19.69 16.89 -7.78
CA PRO A 180 20.57 17.93 -8.33
C PRO A 180 20.43 18.10 -9.86
N ASP A 181 19.94 17.09 -10.57
CA ASP A 181 19.64 17.11 -12.00
C ASP A 181 18.22 17.61 -12.32
N GLY A 182 17.36 17.74 -11.30
CA GLY A 182 16.06 18.39 -11.42
C GLY A 182 15.05 17.54 -12.20
N ASP A 183 15.24 16.24 -12.26
CA ASP A 183 14.31 15.33 -12.91
C ASP A 183 13.18 14.86 -11.96
N GLY A 184 13.30 15.14 -10.67
CA GLY A 184 12.32 14.76 -9.65
C GLY A 184 12.37 13.28 -9.26
N PHE A 185 13.40 12.54 -9.67
CA PHE A 185 13.63 11.13 -9.37
C PHE A 185 14.94 10.97 -8.60
N VAL A 186 14.84 10.73 -7.28
CA VAL A 186 16.02 10.77 -6.42
C VAL A 186 16.67 9.40 -6.24
N CYS A 187 17.97 9.43 -5.95
CA CYS A 187 18.73 8.25 -5.51
C CYS A 187 18.67 7.04 -6.46
N GLY A 188 18.46 7.30 -7.76
CA GLY A 188 18.37 6.27 -8.80
C GLY A 188 17.02 5.55 -8.86
N TRP A 189 15.97 6.10 -8.27
CA TRP A 189 14.62 5.58 -8.41
C TRP A 189 14.14 5.68 -9.87
N ASP A 190 13.54 4.60 -10.38
CA ASP A 190 13.04 4.52 -11.76
C ASP A 190 11.51 4.39 -11.77
N PRO A 191 10.77 5.37 -12.34
CA PRO A 191 9.31 5.33 -12.40
C PRO A 191 8.77 4.39 -13.48
N ARG A 192 9.58 4.01 -14.48
CA ARG A 192 9.11 3.27 -15.67
C ARG A 192 8.40 1.95 -15.36
N PRO A 193 8.86 1.12 -14.41
CA PRO A 193 8.18 -0.13 -14.06
C PRO A 193 6.78 0.08 -13.47
N LEU A 194 6.51 1.24 -12.88
CA LEU A 194 5.20 1.56 -12.27
C LEU A 194 4.23 2.26 -13.23
N ARG A 195 4.71 2.66 -14.41
CA ARG A 195 3.87 3.25 -15.49
C ARG A 195 3.23 2.18 -16.36
N GLN A 196 3.70 0.93 -16.27
CA GLN A 196 3.17 -0.18 -17.03
C GLN A 196 1.89 -0.70 -16.36
N PRO A 197 0.82 -0.96 -17.14
CA PRO A 197 -0.46 -1.45 -16.63
C PRO A 197 -0.39 -2.90 -16.12
#